data_AF-L8PRV4-F1
#
_entry.id   AF-L8PRV4-F1
#
_cell.length_a   1.000
_cell.length_b   1.000
_cell.length_c   1.000
_cell.angle_alpha   90.00
_cell.angle_beta   90.00
_cell.angle_gamma   90.00
#
_symmetry.space_group_name_H-M   'P 1'
#
loop_
_entity.id
_entity.type
_entity.pdbx_description
1 polymer ?
#
loop_
_entity_poly.entity_id
_entity_poly.type
_entity_poly.pdbx_seq_one_letter_code
_entity_poly.pdbx_strand_id
1 'polypeptide(L)'
;MSVFIQQLPALIGVVIGALGSYVAVVRGDRVRFRREQAARWEERRLAVYADYAQWVKKTVTVTYRVAAELGNDPHPDPLPLEEAKPLLAEATTRRDPSGESLIMLGSPGVVDKARTWVVAAMEMERFVREGRRDPAAWQALLERQRAGREGYYSAVREDLGLPPGHSARWPLPAADPGSAQR
;
A
#
# COMPACT_ATOMS: atom_id res chain seq x y z
N MET A 1 -18.72 -73.57 4.36
CA MET A 1 -19.17 -72.15 4.39
C MET A 1 -18.54 -71.47 5.60
N SER A 2 -17.40 -70.77 5.46
CA SER A 2 -16.85 -69.92 6.55
C SER A 2 -15.75 -68.94 6.11
N VAL A 3 -15.11 -69.17 4.95
CA VAL A 3 -14.03 -68.31 4.43
C VAL A 3 -14.49 -66.86 4.22
N PHE A 4 -15.72 -66.66 3.73
CA PHE A 4 -16.26 -65.31 3.51
C PHE A 4 -16.46 -64.52 4.81
N ILE A 5 -16.96 -65.18 5.86
CA ILE A 5 -17.16 -64.56 7.17
C ILE A 5 -15.81 -64.29 7.86
N GLN A 6 -14.81 -65.14 7.65
CA GLN A 6 -13.45 -64.92 8.15
C GLN A 6 -12.72 -63.76 7.44
N GLN A 7 -13.11 -63.42 6.19
CA GLN A 7 -12.52 -62.32 5.42
C GLN A 7 -13.22 -60.97 5.61
N LEU A 8 -14.43 -60.95 6.19
CA LEU A 8 -15.17 -59.71 6.50
C LEU A 8 -14.36 -58.69 7.31
N PRO A 9 -13.63 -59.07 8.39
CA PRO A 9 -12.83 -58.11 9.15
C PRO A 9 -11.74 -57.42 8.31
N ALA A 10 -11.09 -58.19 7.43
CA ALA A 10 -10.06 -57.65 6.53
C ALA A 10 -10.66 -56.72 5.47
N LEU A 11 -11.79 -57.09 4.88
CA LEU A 11 -12.54 -56.25 3.94
C LEU A 11 -13.01 -54.93 4.58
N ILE A 12 -13.53 -54.99 5.81
CA ILE A 12 -13.92 -53.80 6.59
C ILE A 12 -12.69 -52.91 6.84
N GLY A 13 -11.55 -53.49 7.22
CA GLY A 13 -10.30 -52.76 7.42
C GLY A 13 -9.83 -52.02 6.16
N VAL A 14 -9.92 -52.65 4.99
CA VAL A 14 -9.57 -52.01 3.70
C VAL A 14 -10.53 -50.88 3.35
N VAL A 15 -11.83 -51.07 3.55
CA VAL A 15 -12.82 -50.01 3.28
C VAL A 15 -12.61 -48.81 4.20
N ILE A 16 -12.39 -49.04 5.50
CA ILE A 16 -12.08 -47.98 6.47
C ILE A 16 -10.77 -47.28 6.11
N GLY A 17 -9.73 -48.04 5.74
CA GLY A 17 -8.45 -47.50 5.30
C GLY A 17 -8.59 -46.62 4.05
N ALA A 18 -9.31 -47.09 3.04
CA ALA A 18 -9.56 -46.34 1.81
C ALA A 18 -10.37 -45.06 2.06
N LEU A 19 -11.40 -45.12 2.91
CA LEU A 19 -12.19 -43.94 3.30
C LEU A 19 -11.34 -42.94 4.08
N GLY A 20 -10.52 -43.41 5.02
CA GLY A 20 -9.60 -42.59 5.80
C GLY A 20 -8.57 -41.88 4.91
N SER A 21 -7.96 -42.61 3.98
CA SER A 21 -7.04 -42.05 2.98
C SER A 21 -7.72 -41.01 2.09
N TYR A 22 -8.93 -41.28 1.60
CA TYR A 22 -9.68 -40.32 0.78
C TYR A 22 -9.98 -39.02 1.54
N VAL A 23 -10.47 -39.11 2.78
CA VAL A 23 -10.77 -37.93 3.61
C VAL A 23 -9.49 -37.14 3.92
N ALA A 24 -8.38 -37.82 4.21
CA ALA A 24 -7.10 -37.17 4.45
C ALA A 24 -6.61 -36.39 3.21
N VAL A 25 -6.70 -36.99 2.02
CA VAL A 25 -6.32 -36.37 0.75
C VAL A 25 -7.20 -35.15 0.45
N VAL A 26 -8.53 -35.30 0.49
CA VAL A 26 -9.47 -34.19 0.20
C VAL A 26 -9.29 -33.03 1.18
N ARG A 27 -9.01 -33.32 2.47
CA ARG A 27 -8.77 -32.28 3.46
C ARG A 27 -7.42 -31.58 3.24
N GLY A 28 -6.39 -32.33 2.85
CA GLY A 28 -5.08 -31.80 2.45
C GLY A 28 -5.19 -30.86 1.26
N ASP A 29 -5.86 -31.29 0.20
CA ASP A 29 -6.07 -30.50 -1.02
C ASP A 29 -6.87 -29.22 -0.73
N ARG A 30 -7.91 -29.30 0.11
CA ARG A 30 -8.67 -28.09 0.54
C ARG A 30 -7.83 -27.12 1.36
N VAL A 31 -6.91 -27.59 2.19
CA VAL A 31 -6.00 -26.71 2.95
C VAL A 31 -4.99 -26.06 2.01
N ARG A 32 -4.40 -26.85 1.11
CA ARG A 32 -3.46 -26.37 0.10
C ARG A 32 -4.11 -25.33 -0.83
N PHE A 33 -5.28 -25.64 -1.38
CA PHE A 33 -6.03 -24.74 -2.26
C PHE A 33 -6.42 -23.42 -1.58
N ARG A 34 -6.80 -23.47 -0.28
CA ARG A 34 -7.08 -22.24 0.49
C ARG A 34 -5.83 -21.41 0.74
N ARG A 35 -4.68 -22.04 1.01
CA ARG A 35 -3.40 -21.34 1.17
C ARG A 35 -2.95 -20.68 -0.13
N GLU A 36 -3.03 -21.39 -1.25
CA GLU A 36 -2.68 -20.86 -2.57
C GLU A 36 -3.60 -19.70 -2.98
N GLN A 37 -4.91 -19.79 -2.69
CA GLN A 37 -5.83 -18.67 -2.90
C GLN A 37 -5.53 -17.48 -1.98
N ALA A 38 -5.26 -17.72 -0.70
CA ALA A 38 -4.92 -16.66 0.26
C ALA A 38 -3.66 -15.89 -0.19
N ALA A 39 -2.62 -16.61 -0.60
CA ALA A 39 -1.39 -16.00 -1.12
C ALA A 39 -1.64 -15.14 -2.37
N ARG A 40 -2.46 -15.60 -3.32
CA ARG A 40 -2.84 -14.80 -4.51
C ARG A 40 -3.64 -13.55 -4.15
N TRP A 41 -4.50 -13.64 -3.14
CA TRP A 41 -5.27 -12.49 -2.66
C TRP A 41 -4.39 -11.47 -1.92
N GLU A 42 -3.40 -11.92 -1.15
CA GLU A 42 -2.39 -11.05 -0.53
C GLU A 42 -1.53 -10.35 -1.58
N GLU A 43 -1.05 -11.07 -2.59
CA GLU A 43 -0.26 -10.50 -3.68
C GLU A 43 -1.03 -9.44 -4.48
N ARG A 44 -2.30 -9.72 -4.82
CA ARG A 44 -3.18 -8.75 -5.49
C ARG A 44 -3.45 -7.52 -4.62
N ARG A 45 -3.71 -7.71 -3.32
CA ARG A 45 -3.91 -6.58 -2.39
C ARG A 45 -2.66 -5.72 -2.29
N LEU A 46 -1.48 -6.33 -2.14
CA LEU A 46 -0.22 -5.60 -2.11
C LEU A 46 -0.01 -4.77 -3.39
N ALA A 47 -0.29 -5.35 -4.57
CA ALA A 47 -0.18 -4.63 -5.83
C ALA A 47 -1.11 -3.40 -5.86
N VAL A 48 -2.39 -3.57 -5.49
CA VAL A 48 -3.36 -2.47 -5.40
C VAL A 48 -2.91 -1.39 -4.41
N TYR A 49 -2.41 -1.78 -3.24
CA TYR A 49 -1.93 -0.85 -2.23
C TYR A 49 -0.70 -0.07 -2.69
N ALA A 50 0.22 -0.73 -3.37
CA ALA A 50 1.44 -0.11 -3.91
C ALA A 50 1.11 0.86 -5.06
N ASP A 51 0.25 0.45 -5.99
CA ASP A 51 -0.15 1.27 -7.13
C ASP A 51 -0.84 2.57 -6.68
N TYR A 52 -1.78 2.48 -5.75
CA TYR A 52 -2.41 3.67 -5.19
C TYR A 52 -1.40 4.60 -4.49
N ALA A 53 -0.51 4.02 -3.67
CA ALA A 53 0.52 4.79 -2.97
C ALA A 53 1.47 5.52 -3.92
N GLN A 54 1.82 4.89 -5.05
CA GLN A 54 2.67 5.48 -6.07
C GLN A 54 2.06 6.78 -6.61
N TRP A 55 0.77 6.77 -6.95
CA TRP A 55 0.12 7.93 -7.54
C TRP A 55 -0.11 9.06 -6.55
N VAL A 56 -0.47 8.75 -5.30
CA VAL A 56 -0.53 9.78 -4.24
C VAL A 56 0.86 10.38 -3.99
N LYS A 57 1.91 9.54 -3.96
CA LYS A 57 3.29 10.01 -3.82
C LYS A 57 3.73 10.89 -4.99
N LYS A 58 3.30 10.60 -6.23
CA LYS A 58 3.60 11.43 -7.40
C LYS A 58 3.04 12.84 -7.23
N THR A 59 1.78 12.99 -6.80
CA THR A 59 1.20 14.31 -6.48
C THR A 59 2.05 15.03 -5.43
N VAL A 60 2.36 14.37 -4.31
CA VAL A 60 3.16 14.94 -3.23
C VAL A 60 4.55 15.40 -3.72
N THR A 61 5.26 14.57 -4.47
CA THR A 61 6.58 14.91 -5.03
C THR A 61 6.52 16.14 -5.93
N VAL A 62 5.52 16.24 -6.81
CA VAL A 62 5.38 17.41 -7.68
C VAL A 62 5.06 18.66 -6.85
N THR A 63 4.18 18.56 -5.85
CA THR A 63 3.84 19.71 -4.99
C THR A 63 5.03 20.21 -4.16
N TYR A 64 5.96 19.34 -3.73
CA TYR A 64 7.21 19.78 -3.07
C TYR A 64 8.05 20.69 -3.98
N ARG A 65 8.19 20.31 -5.26
CA ARG A 65 8.97 21.09 -6.23
C ARG A 65 8.35 22.46 -6.52
N VAL A 66 7.02 22.50 -6.66
CA VAL A 66 6.31 23.78 -6.85
C VAL A 66 6.35 24.62 -5.58
N ALA A 67 6.24 24.01 -4.40
CA ALA A 67 6.38 24.72 -3.14
C ALA A 67 7.77 25.34 -2.98
N ALA A 68 8.83 24.68 -3.46
CA ALA A 68 10.18 25.26 -3.49
C ALA A 68 10.30 26.45 -4.44
N GLU A 69 9.70 26.38 -5.62
CA GLU A 69 9.62 27.53 -6.55
C GLU A 69 8.89 28.72 -5.92
N LEU A 70 7.88 28.46 -5.09
CA LEU A 70 7.14 29.48 -4.35
C LEU A 70 7.86 29.97 -3.07
N GLY A 71 9.01 29.40 -2.72
CA GLY A 71 9.77 29.73 -1.51
C GLY A 71 9.22 29.15 -0.21
N ASN A 72 8.37 28.12 -0.27
CA ASN A 72 7.77 27.45 0.89
C ASN A 72 8.55 26.22 1.37
N ASP A 73 9.34 25.58 0.50
CA ASP A 73 10.02 24.31 0.74
C ASP A 73 11.49 24.36 0.32
N PRO A 74 12.42 23.70 1.03
CA PRO A 74 13.84 23.67 0.65
C PRO A 74 14.18 22.63 -0.44
N HIS A 75 13.20 22.09 -1.17
CA HIS A 75 13.44 21.09 -2.21
C HIS A 75 14.52 21.56 -3.21
N PRO A 76 15.56 20.74 -3.50
CA PRO A 76 16.73 21.16 -4.27
C PRO A 76 16.48 21.35 -5.78
N ASP A 77 15.32 20.91 -6.27
CA ASP A 77 14.91 20.97 -7.67
C ASP A 77 13.51 21.60 -7.79
N PRO A 78 13.41 22.95 -7.77
CA PRO A 78 12.16 23.68 -7.94
C PRO A 78 11.50 23.42 -9.30
N LEU A 79 10.18 23.57 -9.37
CA LEU A 79 9.42 23.39 -10.62
C LEU A 79 8.35 24.47 -10.77
N PRO A 80 8.32 25.23 -11.88
CA PRO A 80 7.25 26.18 -12.18
C PRO A 80 5.87 25.50 -12.23
N LEU A 81 4.84 26.19 -11.72
CA LEU A 81 3.47 25.64 -11.67
C LEU A 81 2.94 25.25 -13.06
N GLU A 82 3.24 26.02 -14.10
CA GLU A 82 2.80 25.71 -15.47
C GLU A 82 3.36 24.38 -15.98
N GLU A 83 4.63 24.08 -15.66
CA GLU A 83 5.27 22.80 -15.99
C GLU A 83 4.78 21.66 -15.09
N ALA A 84 4.37 21.96 -13.86
CA ALA A 84 3.82 20.99 -12.91
C ALA A 84 2.39 20.55 -13.25
N LYS A 85 1.57 21.42 -13.85
CA LYS A 85 0.16 21.13 -14.20
C LYS A 85 -0.06 19.80 -14.93
N PRO A 86 0.66 19.47 -16.03
CA PRO A 86 0.49 18.18 -16.70
C PRO A 86 0.86 16.98 -15.81
N LEU A 87 1.89 17.12 -14.96
CA LEU A 87 2.31 16.05 -14.03
C LEU A 87 1.27 15.80 -12.94
N LEU A 88 0.65 16.86 -12.41
CA LEU A 88 -0.44 16.78 -11.43
C LEU A 88 -1.72 16.17 -12.06
N ALA A 89 -2.02 16.55 -13.31
CA ALA A 89 -3.15 15.99 -14.05
C ALA A 89 -2.97 14.49 -14.35
N GLU A 90 -1.76 14.08 -14.73
CA GLU A 90 -1.42 12.67 -14.92
C GLU A 90 -1.58 11.90 -13.60
N ALA A 91 -1.01 12.41 -12.51
CA ALA A 91 -1.10 11.78 -11.20
C ALA A 91 -2.56 11.60 -10.75
N THR A 92 -3.41 12.61 -10.97
CA THR A 92 -4.84 12.55 -10.67
C THR A 92 -5.55 11.50 -11.53
N THR A 93 -5.37 11.55 -12.85
CA THR A 93 -5.98 10.62 -13.81
C THR A 93 -5.64 9.16 -13.50
N ARG A 94 -4.45 8.90 -12.97
CA ARG A 94 -3.98 7.55 -12.63
C ARG A 94 -4.35 7.11 -11.21
N ARG A 95 -4.47 8.06 -10.29
CA ARG A 95 -4.93 7.80 -8.92
C ARG A 95 -6.37 7.31 -8.91
N ASP A 96 -7.23 7.82 -9.79
CA ASP A 96 -8.66 7.47 -9.79
C ASP A 96 -8.91 5.96 -10.02
N PRO A 97 -8.42 5.30 -11.10
CA PRO A 97 -8.62 3.86 -11.28
C PRO A 97 -7.89 2.99 -10.24
N SER A 98 -6.75 3.45 -9.71
CA SER A 98 -6.08 2.75 -8.60
C SER A 98 -6.86 2.89 -7.27
N GLY A 99 -7.54 4.02 -7.07
CA GLY A 99 -8.46 4.26 -5.96
C GLY A 99 -9.70 3.39 -6.03
N GLU A 100 -10.30 3.23 -7.20
CA GLU A 100 -11.41 2.28 -7.40
C GLU A 100 -10.99 0.83 -7.09
N SER A 101 -9.81 0.43 -7.56
CA SER A 101 -9.24 -0.89 -7.25
C SER A 101 -9.02 -1.08 -5.75
N LEU A 102 -8.55 -0.03 -5.07
CA LEU A 102 -8.37 0.00 -3.62
C LEU A 102 -9.71 -0.15 -2.88
N ILE A 103 -10.78 0.51 -3.33
CA ILE A 103 -12.11 0.39 -2.73
C ILE A 103 -12.67 -1.02 -2.91
N MET A 104 -12.45 -1.64 -4.07
CA MET A 104 -12.97 -2.98 -4.37
C MET A 104 -12.23 -4.10 -3.63
N LEU A 105 -10.91 -3.98 -3.47
CA LEU A 105 -10.05 -5.08 -3.01
C LEU A 105 -9.38 -4.82 -1.66
N GLY A 106 -9.30 -3.57 -1.24
CA GLY A 106 -8.69 -3.19 0.02
C GLY A 106 -9.59 -3.45 1.22
N SER A 107 -8.98 -3.64 2.39
CA SER A 107 -9.76 -3.68 3.62
C SER A 107 -10.26 -2.28 4.01
N PRO A 108 -11.40 -2.19 4.71
CA PRO A 108 -11.97 -0.90 5.12
C PRO A 108 -10.97 -0.01 5.87
N GLY A 109 -10.16 -0.60 6.77
CA GLY A 109 -9.15 0.14 7.52
C GLY A 109 -8.07 0.76 6.63
N VAL A 110 -7.64 0.05 5.58
CA VAL A 110 -6.69 0.60 4.60
C VAL A 110 -7.34 1.72 3.79
N VAL A 111 -8.58 1.53 3.34
CA VAL A 111 -9.33 2.53 2.57
C VAL A 111 -9.53 3.83 3.37
N ASP A 112 -9.85 3.73 4.66
CA ASP A 112 -10.02 4.89 5.53
C ASP A 112 -8.72 5.69 5.71
N LYS A 113 -7.60 4.99 5.92
CA LYS A 113 -6.29 5.64 6.03
C LYS A 113 -5.81 6.21 4.68
N ALA A 114 -6.12 5.53 3.58
CA ALA A 114 -5.86 6.02 2.23
C ALA A 114 -6.60 7.33 1.95
N ARG A 115 -7.86 7.44 2.38
CA ARG A 115 -8.64 8.68 2.30
C ARG A 115 -7.99 9.82 3.08
N THR A 116 -7.51 9.53 4.29
CA THR A 116 -6.82 10.53 5.12
C THR A 116 -5.58 11.08 4.40
N TRP A 117 -4.80 10.19 3.79
CA TRP A 117 -3.58 10.57 3.09
C TRP A 117 -3.85 11.38 1.81
N VAL A 118 -4.80 10.95 0.97
CA VAL A 118 -5.10 11.64 -0.29
C VAL A 118 -5.71 13.02 -0.06
N VAL A 119 -6.54 13.20 0.98
CA VAL A 119 -7.08 14.51 1.32
C VAL A 119 -5.95 15.49 1.62
N ALA A 120 -4.94 15.09 2.40
CA ALA A 120 -3.77 15.94 2.65
C ALA A 120 -3.00 16.27 1.36
N ALA A 121 -2.83 15.30 0.45
CA ALA A 121 -2.19 15.54 -0.85
C ALA A 121 -2.99 16.50 -1.75
N MET A 122 -4.33 16.42 -1.73
CA MET A 122 -5.20 17.35 -2.46
C MET A 122 -5.14 18.77 -1.88
N GLU A 123 -5.03 18.90 -0.55
CA GLU A 123 -4.83 20.20 0.08
C GLU A 123 -3.48 20.82 -0.28
N MET A 124 -2.42 20.01 -0.37
CA MET A 124 -1.11 20.45 -0.85
C MET A 124 -1.17 20.92 -2.31
N GLU A 125 -1.85 20.16 -3.17
CA GLU A 125 -2.04 20.55 -4.57
C GLU A 125 -2.81 21.87 -4.70
N ARG A 126 -3.91 22.02 -3.95
CA ARG A 126 -4.67 23.27 -3.91
C ARG A 126 -3.77 24.44 -3.46
N PHE A 127 -2.99 24.25 -2.40
CA PHE A 127 -2.09 25.27 -1.86
C PHE A 127 -1.13 25.81 -2.92
N VAL A 128 -0.48 24.93 -3.69
CA VAL A 128 0.47 25.35 -4.73
C VAL A 128 -0.22 25.93 -5.97
N ARG A 129 -1.41 25.44 -6.33
CA ARG A 129 -2.22 25.98 -7.44
C ARG A 129 -2.73 27.40 -7.18
N GLU A 130 -3.02 27.71 -5.92
CA GLU A 130 -3.37 29.06 -5.46
C GLU A 130 -2.16 30.02 -5.42
N GLY A 131 -0.95 29.53 -5.68
CA GLY A 131 0.27 30.34 -5.64
C GLY A 131 0.63 30.86 -4.25
N ARG A 132 0.17 30.17 -3.19
CA ARG A 132 0.35 30.62 -1.80
C ARG A 132 1.83 30.61 -1.41
N ARG A 133 2.25 31.68 -0.72
CA ARG A 133 3.59 31.85 -0.14
C ARG A 133 3.48 31.96 1.37
N ASP A 134 3.33 30.81 2.01
CA ASP A 134 3.14 30.66 3.44
C ASP A 134 3.88 29.39 3.92
N PRO A 135 5.16 29.52 4.29
CA PRO A 135 5.97 28.39 4.72
C PRO A 135 5.40 27.68 5.96
N ALA A 136 4.75 28.41 6.88
CA ALA A 136 4.18 27.82 8.09
C ALA A 136 2.97 26.93 7.78
N ALA A 137 2.04 27.42 6.95
CA ALA A 137 0.92 26.59 6.50
C ALA A 137 1.38 25.41 5.64
N TRP A 138 2.43 25.59 4.83
CA TRP A 138 3.05 24.50 4.09
C TRP A 138 3.61 23.43 5.03
N GLN A 139 4.38 23.80 6.06
CA GLN A 139 4.88 22.84 7.05
C GLN A 139 3.75 22.08 7.76
N ALA A 140 2.64 22.74 8.09
CA ALA A 140 1.48 22.07 8.66
C ALA A 140 0.87 21.03 7.70
N LEU A 141 0.81 21.33 6.39
CA LEU A 141 0.39 20.38 5.36
C LEU A 141 1.36 19.20 5.25
N LEU A 142 2.67 19.43 5.36
CA LEU A 142 3.67 18.37 5.32
C LEU A 142 3.49 17.38 6.46
N GLU A 143 3.30 17.88 7.69
CA GLU A 143 3.09 17.00 8.84
C GLU A 143 1.79 16.19 8.70
N ARG A 144 0.71 16.80 8.19
CA ARG A 144 -0.53 16.05 7.88
C ARG A 144 -0.31 14.98 6.82
N GLN A 145 0.41 15.30 5.74
CA GLN A 145 0.74 14.36 4.69
C GLN A 145 1.60 13.19 5.20
N ARG A 146 2.59 13.48 6.03
CA ARG A 146 3.48 12.47 6.63
C ARG A 146 2.72 11.54 7.57
N ALA A 147 1.90 12.10 8.46
CA ALA A 147 1.03 11.32 9.35
C ALA A 147 0.02 10.46 8.57
N GLY A 148 -0.60 11.02 7.52
CA GLY A 148 -1.50 10.29 6.63
C GLY A 148 -0.81 9.10 5.95
N ARG A 149 0.40 9.31 5.42
CA ARG A 149 1.21 8.25 4.81
C ARG A 149 1.58 7.16 5.81
N GLU A 150 2.03 7.54 7.00
CA GLU A 150 2.39 6.61 8.07
C GLU A 150 1.19 5.77 8.51
N GLY A 151 0.02 6.40 8.64
CA GLY A 151 -1.24 5.71 8.93
C GLY A 151 -1.64 4.72 7.83
N TYR A 152 -1.51 5.12 6.56
CA TYR A 152 -1.79 4.23 5.43
C TYR A 152 -0.84 3.02 5.40
N TYR A 153 0.47 3.23 5.54
CA TYR A 153 1.44 2.13 5.55
C TYR A 153 1.26 1.19 6.75
N SER A 154 0.91 1.73 7.91
CA SER A 154 0.62 0.91 9.10
C SER A 154 -0.60 0.02 8.87
N ALA A 155 -1.69 0.57 8.33
CA ALA A 155 -2.89 -0.19 8.00
C ALA A 155 -2.63 -1.25 6.92
N VAL A 156 -1.84 -0.94 5.89
CA VAL A 156 -1.46 -1.92 4.85
C VAL A 156 -0.69 -3.09 5.47
N ARG A 157 0.24 -2.82 6.38
CA ARG A 157 1.02 -3.88 7.04
C ARG A 157 0.14 -4.74 7.94
N GLU A 158 -0.75 -4.12 8.70
CA GLU A 158 -1.72 -4.82 9.52
C GLU A 158 -2.62 -5.74 8.67
N ASP A 159 -3.15 -5.23 7.56
CA ASP A 159 -4.02 -5.98 6.64
C ASP A 159 -3.33 -7.20 6.01
N LEU A 160 -2.03 -7.10 5.76
CA LEU A 160 -1.19 -8.15 5.20
C LEU A 160 -0.54 -9.03 6.27
N GLY A 161 -0.84 -8.83 7.56
CA GLY A 161 -0.27 -9.62 8.67
C GLY A 161 1.25 -9.41 8.84
N LEU A 162 1.79 -8.29 8.38
CA LEU A 162 3.20 -7.95 8.47
C LEU A 162 3.51 -7.32 9.85
N PRO A 163 4.72 -7.54 10.40
CA PRO A 163 5.13 -6.90 11.66
C PRO A 163 5.13 -5.37 11.56
N PRO A 164 5.21 -4.60 12.67
CA PRO A 164 5.33 -3.15 12.61
C PRO A 164 6.41 -2.67 11.64
N GLY A 165 6.13 -1.58 10.93
CA GLY A 165 7.01 -1.05 9.89
C GLY A 165 8.17 -0.23 10.44
N HIS A 166 9.22 -0.08 9.63
CA HIS A 166 10.25 0.92 9.89
C HIS A 166 9.71 2.31 9.50
N SER A 167 9.94 3.31 10.36
CA SER A 167 9.60 4.71 10.10
C SER A 167 10.14 5.30 8.79
N ALA A 168 11.16 4.67 8.17
CA ALA A 168 11.79 5.19 6.95
C ALA A 168 12.27 6.66 7.11
N ARG A 169 12.64 7.03 8.35
CA ARG A 169 13.28 8.31 8.65
C ARG A 169 14.78 8.08 8.65
N TRP A 170 15.40 8.25 7.50
CA TRP A 170 16.86 8.20 7.39
C TRP A 170 17.44 9.52 7.92
N PRO A 171 18.38 9.49 8.87
CA PRO A 171 19.15 10.67 9.20
C PRO A 171 19.93 11.08 7.95
N LEU A 172 19.65 12.28 7.43
CA LEU A 172 20.46 12.86 6.38
C LEU A 172 21.77 13.37 7.03
N PRO A 173 22.94 13.17 6.39
CA PRO A 173 24.15 13.86 6.80
C PRO A 173 23.89 15.37 6.83
N ALA A 174 24.31 16.04 7.90
CA ALA A 174 24.29 17.50 7.92
C ALA A 174 25.08 18.01 6.72
N ALA A 175 24.50 18.91 5.93
CA ALA A 175 25.21 19.53 4.81
C ALA A 175 26.47 20.20 5.36
N ASP A 176 27.63 19.78 4.87
CA ASP A 176 28.92 20.34 5.27
C ASP A 176 28.97 21.81 4.80
N PRO A 177 29.08 22.80 5.71
CA PRO A 177 29.07 24.22 5.34
C PRO A 177 30.25 24.64 4.43
N GLY A 178 31.22 23.76 4.16
CA GLY A 178 32.39 24.02 3.33
C GLY A 178 32.23 23.87 1.80
N SER A 179 31.10 23.38 1.27
CA SER A 179 30.97 23.07 -0.16
C SER A 179 30.54 24.24 -1.06
N ALA A 180 30.29 25.44 -0.51
CA ALA A 180 29.84 26.61 -1.27
C ALA A 180 30.99 27.52 -1.78
N GLN A 181 32.26 27.10 -1.66
CA GLN A 181 33.43 27.95 -1.96
C GLN A 181 34.44 27.34 -2.95
N ARG A 182 34.04 26.45 -3.85
CA ARG A 182 34.91 25.99 -4.96
C ARG A 182 34.27 26.19 -6.32
#